data_AF-A0A530DHD9-F1
#
_entry.id   AF-A0A530DHD9-F1
#
_cell.length_a   1.000
_cell.length_b   1.000
_cell.length_c   1.000
_cell.angle_alpha   90.00
_cell.angle_beta   90.00
_cell.angle_gamma   90.00
#
_symmetry.space_group_name_H-M   'P 1'
#
loop_
_entity.id
_entity.type
_entity.pdbx_description
1 polymer ?
#
loop_
_entity_poly.entity_id
_entity_poly.type
_entity_poly.pdbx_seq_one_letter_code
_entity_poly.pdbx_strand_id
1 'polypeptide(L)' 'TGVPAPVLSSALFDRFSSQGESEFADKLLSAMRYAFGGHVEKPKT' A
#
# COMPACT_ATOMS: atom_id res chain seq x y z
N THR A 1 15.79 -17.04 15.78
CA THR A 1 16.40 -17.30 14.47
C THR A 1 16.00 -16.16 13.54
N GLY A 2 16.91 -15.71 12.66
CA GLY A 2 16.69 -14.57 11.75
C GLY A 2 16.99 -14.96 10.31
N VAL A 3 16.35 -16.04 9.83
CA VAL A 3 16.55 -16.52 8.47
C VAL A 3 15.72 -15.65 7.52
N PRO A 4 16.31 -15.01 6.50
CA PRO A 4 15.57 -14.25 5.51
C PRO A 4 14.58 -15.15 4.75
N ALA A 5 13.34 -14.71 4.62
CA ALA A 5 12.28 -15.46 3.93
C ALA A 5 11.48 -14.55 2.97
N PRO A 6 12.14 -13.92 1.97
CA PRO A 6 11.54 -12.86 1.16
C PRO A 6 10.25 -13.28 0.44
N VAL A 7 10.19 -14.50 -0.09
CA VAL A 7 9.01 -15.02 -0.80
C VAL A 7 7.82 -15.23 0.13
N LEU A 8 8.06 -15.76 1.33
CA LEU A 8 7.00 -15.97 2.32
C LEU A 8 6.50 -14.63 2.87
N SER A 9 7.42 -13.70 3.12
CA SER A 9 7.07 -12.34 3.56
C SER A 9 6.25 -11.60 2.50
N SER A 10 6.65 -11.61 1.23
CA SER A 10 5.90 -10.94 0.16
C SER A 10 4.51 -11.56 -0.03
N ALA A 11 4.41 -12.90 -0.10
CA ALA A 11 3.14 -13.59 -0.27
C ALA A 11 2.15 -13.30 0.87
N LEU A 12 2.65 -13.12 2.11
CA LEU A 12 1.84 -12.75 3.26
C LEU A 12 1.28 -11.31 3.12
N PHE A 13 2.13 -10.33 2.80
CA PHE A 13 1.69 -8.94 2.63
C PHE A 13 0.76 -8.76 1.43
N ASP A 14 1.01 -9.47 0.33
CA ASP A 14 0.13 -9.47 -0.84
C ASP A 14 -1.27 -10.00 -0.49
N ARG A 15 -1.35 -11.06 0.33
CA ARG A 15 -2.63 -11.60 0.78
C ARG A 15 -3.43 -10.60 1.62
N PHE A 16 -2.80 -9.91 2.57
CA PHE A 16 -3.48 -8.89 3.38
C PHE A 16 -3.95 -7.72 2.52
N SER A 17 -3.11 -7.25 1.60
CA SER A 17 -3.48 -6.18 0.67
C SER A 17 -4.67 -6.60 -0.21
N SER A 18 -4.66 -7.83 -0.72
CA SER A 18 -5.79 -8.40 -1.48
C SER A 18 -7.08 -8.51 -0.68
N GLN A 19 -7.01 -8.61 0.66
CA GLN A 19 -8.17 -8.64 1.54
C GLN A 19 -8.68 -7.23 1.92
N GLY A 20 -8.03 -6.17 1.42
CA GLY A 20 -8.42 -4.78 1.66
C GLY A 20 -7.70 -4.11 2.84
N GLU A 21 -6.73 -4.78 3.47
CA GLU A 21 -6.03 -4.26 4.65
C GLU A 21 -5.01 -3.15 4.32
N SER A 22 -4.83 -2.80 3.04
CA SER A 22 -3.93 -1.72 2.60
C SER A 22 -4.59 -0.33 2.57
N GLU A 23 -5.91 -0.21 2.77
CA GLU A 23 -6.66 1.02 2.50
C GLU A 23 -6.10 2.27 3.20
N PHE A 24 -5.68 2.14 4.45
CA PHE A 24 -5.09 3.25 5.19
C PHE A 24 -3.75 3.71 4.59
N ALA A 25 -2.88 2.75 4.26
CA ALA A 25 -1.58 3.03 3.65
C ALA A 25 -1.76 3.68 2.27
N ASP A 26 -2.73 3.20 1.49
CA ASP A 26 -3.06 3.73 0.16
C ASP A 26 -3.55 5.18 0.23
N LYS A 27 -4.43 5.50 1.19
CA LYS A 27 -4.90 6.89 1.42
C LYS A 27 -3.76 7.81 1.87
N LEU A 28 -2.88 7.34 2.74
CA LEU A 28 -1.74 8.12 3.19
C LEU A 28 -0.76 8.38 2.02
N LEU A 29 -0.51 7.38 1.19
CA LEU A 29 0.30 7.51 -0.02
C LEU A 29 -0.32 8.49 -1.02
N SER A 30 -1.63 8.42 -1.23
CA SER A 30 -2.41 9.40 -2.00
C SER A 30 -2.19 10.83 -1.49
N ALA A 31 -2.32 11.05 -0.19
CA ALA A 31 -2.12 12.36 0.42
C ALA A 31 -0.70 12.90 0.22
N MET A 32 0.33 12.05 0.32
CA MET A 32 1.72 12.45 0.05
C MET A 32 1.94 12.80 -1.42
N ARG A 33 1.37 12.03 -2.35
CA ARG A 33 1.44 12.31 -3.79
C ARG A 33 0.80 13.66 -4.13
N TYR A 34 -0.27 14.03 -3.46
CA TYR A 34 -0.86 15.36 -3.58
C TYR A 34 0.02 16.44 -2.94
N ALA A 35 0.41 16.27 -1.67
CA ALA A 35 1.12 17.30 -0.91
C ALA A 35 2.48 17.69 -1.50
N PHE A 36 3.24 16.71 -2.00
CA PHE A 36 4.59 16.96 -2.51
C PHE A 36 4.67 16.97 -4.04
N GLY A 37 3.79 16.24 -4.71
CA GLY A 37 3.80 16.11 -6.17
C GLY A 37 2.69 16.87 -6.90
N GLY A 38 1.72 17.43 -6.18
CA GLY A 38 0.54 18.08 -6.77
C GLY A 38 -0.39 17.11 -7.52
N HIS A 39 -0.26 15.80 -7.32
CA HIS A 39 -1.09 14.81 -8.01
C HIS A 39 -2.52 14.82 -7.48
N VAL A 40 -3.48 15.26 -8.31
CA VAL A 40 -4.92 15.21 -7.98
C VAL A 40 -5.49 13.85 -8.39
N GLU A 41 -6.17 13.19 -7.44
CA GLU A 41 -6.80 11.90 -7.69
C GLU A 41 -8.07 12.04 -8.54
N LYS A 42 -8.40 10.96 -9.26
CA LYS A 42 -9.63 10.93 -10.06
C LYS A 42 -10.84 10.96 -9.12
N PRO A 43 -11.93 11.66 -9.50
CA PRO A 43 -13.16 11.61 -8.74
C PRO A 43 -13.68 10.17 -8.68
N LYS A 44 -14.24 9.79 -7.53
CA LYS A 44 -14.93 8.51 -7.37
C LYS A 44 -16.22 8.55 -8.17
N THR A 45 -16.21 7.95 -9.36
CA THR A 45 -17.44 7.57 -10.09
C THR A 45 -18.26 6.57 -9.32
#